data_AF-A0A537IC00-F1
#
_entry.id   AF-A0A537IC00-F1
#
_cell.length_a   1.000
_cell.length_b   1.000
_cell.length_c   1.000
_cell.angle_alpha   90.00
_cell.angle_beta   90.00
_cell.angle_gamma   90.00
#
_symmetry.space_group_name_H-M   'P 1'
#
loop_
_entity.id
_entity.type
_entity.pdbx_description
1 polymer ?
#
loop_
_entity_poly.entity_id
_entity_poly.type
_entity_poly.pdbx_seq_one_letter_code
_entity_poly.pdbx_strand_id
1 'polypeptide(L)'
;MKFDRTTILGFVIMGLLLFGYLYYNSKNEAARKKQIEQETAQKAHADSLARLNPKDDSTRNVIDSTLKNNREIAIHGLDTGAEKITEVKTDLFTIAFTNKGGQPKWIELNKFKNKDSGLVRLAASPYDRISYPIKLGTQTTETGELKFRAPEVTHDGDNTIITFNLLHDSISQSLVTHQFVVRKNDYMIDFNVHVNDADKMLTQGKMNLSWQYEAAQQESGISFEKTNTQIGYVENGEFDYHTIGRRDTVTLDGPVKWIGVRQRFFNSFLIAKDNFSSAAMGWSIPPDGQHIIVQAKSNLQIAVPASGNVALNLFYGPADYHILKKYDLKMSKIINLGQGMYAFVSPLNRYVILPVWDFIKGIVSNYGIVIALLTLFIRLLISPLTYKSYLSGAKMKALRPEIAKLKEKHGGDQQAMSMDQMKLFREAGVNPLGGCIPALFQIPIFFALYSFFSSSVDLRGADFLWAKDLSAFDDVIKFGVNVPLLGSHLSVFTITAVLTSLLISLYSMSMTPDQSNPVLKYMPYIFPVFLLFIFNGLPSALTWYYTVSNIITLVLQYVIQNYIIDHDKILAKIEENRKKPKTKSKWQERVEQMQEQQKKMKEIQQKGKR
;
A
#
# COMPACT_ATOMS: atom_id res chain seq x y z
N MET A 1 -25.15 -0.23 -40.06
CA MET A 1 -23.75 -0.56 -39.70
C MET A 1 -23.47 -1.99 -40.12
N LYS A 2 -22.65 -2.22 -41.15
CA LYS A 2 -22.18 -3.57 -41.47
C LYS A 2 -20.79 -3.72 -40.83
N PHE A 3 -20.73 -4.42 -39.69
CA PHE A 3 -19.45 -4.84 -39.15
C PHE A 3 -18.82 -5.82 -40.13
N ASP A 4 -17.60 -5.56 -40.56
CA ASP A 4 -16.84 -6.51 -41.37
C ASP A 4 -16.55 -7.75 -40.50
N ARG A 5 -17.00 -8.92 -40.96
CA ARG A 5 -16.85 -10.20 -40.24
C ARG A 5 -15.40 -10.50 -39.93
N THR A 6 -14.47 -10.04 -40.78
CA THR A 6 -13.02 -10.17 -40.55
C THR A 6 -12.52 -9.31 -39.40
N THR A 7 -13.11 -8.14 -39.18
CA THR A 7 -12.78 -7.26 -38.05
C THR A 7 -13.30 -7.82 -36.74
N ILE A 8 -14.53 -8.37 -36.72
CA ILE A 8 -15.07 -9.08 -35.55
C ILE A 8 -14.21 -10.30 -35.23
N LEU A 9 -13.85 -11.09 -36.24
CA LEU A 9 -12.99 -12.26 -36.07
C LEU A 9 -11.60 -11.88 -35.55
N GLY A 10 -11.04 -10.76 -36.03
CA GLY A 10 -9.78 -10.20 -35.53
C GLY A 10 -9.84 -9.82 -34.05
N PHE A 11 -10.95 -9.22 -33.58
CA PHE A 11 -11.13 -8.92 -32.17
C PHE A 11 -11.36 -10.16 -31.31
N VAL A 12 -12.05 -11.17 -31.82
CA VAL A 12 -12.23 -12.46 -31.13
C VAL A 12 -10.88 -13.18 -31.01
N ILE A 13 -10.07 -13.20 -32.07
CA ILE A 13 -8.73 -13.81 -32.06
C ILE A 13 -7.78 -13.04 -31.16
N MET A 14 -7.80 -11.71 -31.20
CA MET A 14 -6.99 -10.88 -30.29
C MET A 14 -7.43 -11.10 -28.84
N GLY A 15 -8.74 -11.16 -28.58
CA GLY A 15 -9.30 -11.50 -27.28
C GLY A 15 -8.84 -12.86 -26.80
N LEU A 16 -8.91 -13.90 -27.65
CA LEU A 16 -8.46 -15.26 -27.34
C LEU A 16 -6.95 -15.37 -27.13
N LEU A 17 -6.13 -14.64 -27.89
CA LEU A 17 -4.68 -14.59 -27.72
C LEU A 17 -4.29 -13.89 -26.43
N LEU A 18 -4.97 -12.80 -26.09
CA LEU A 18 -4.76 -12.07 -24.84
C LEU A 18 -5.25 -12.90 -23.65
N PHE A 19 -6.39 -13.59 -23.79
CA PHE A 19 -6.91 -14.54 -22.80
C PHE A 19 -5.95 -15.74 -22.61
N GLY A 20 -5.42 -16.29 -23.70
CA GLY A 20 -4.43 -17.37 -23.68
C GLY A 20 -3.12 -16.93 -23.05
N TYR A 21 -2.63 -15.73 -23.39
CA TYR A 21 -1.42 -15.15 -22.79
C TYR A 21 -1.59 -14.89 -21.29
N LEU A 22 -2.70 -14.29 -20.87
CA LEU A 22 -3.00 -14.03 -19.46
C LEU A 22 -3.25 -15.31 -18.66
N TYR A 23 -3.97 -16.28 -19.24
CA TYR A 23 -4.18 -17.60 -18.64
C TYR A 23 -2.85 -18.34 -18.44
N TYR A 24 -1.99 -18.33 -19.46
CA TYR A 24 -0.66 -18.92 -19.39
C TYR A 24 0.21 -18.24 -18.32
N ASN A 25 0.18 -16.91 -18.23
CA ASN A 25 0.95 -16.17 -17.24
C ASN A 25 0.44 -16.43 -15.80
N SER A 26 -0.89 -16.47 -15.60
CA SER A 26 -1.49 -16.81 -14.30
C SER A 26 -1.16 -18.24 -13.85
N LYS A 27 -1.11 -19.19 -14.79
CA LYS A 27 -0.72 -20.58 -14.50
C LYS A 27 0.76 -20.68 -14.15
N ASN A 28 1.62 -19.93 -14.83
CA ASN A 28 3.05 -19.85 -14.50
C ASN A 28 3.30 -19.20 -13.14
N GLU A 29 2.49 -18.21 -12.75
CA GLU A 29 2.57 -17.58 -11.43
C GLU A 29 2.13 -18.54 -10.31
N ALA A 30 1.07 -19.32 -10.56
CA ALA A 30 0.63 -20.39 -9.65
C ALA A 30 1.66 -21.55 -9.57
N ALA A 31 2.30 -21.90 -10.68
CA ALA A 31 3.36 -22.91 -10.72
C ALA A 31 4.63 -22.45 -9.97
N ARG A 32 5.03 -21.17 -10.13
CA ARG A 32 6.11 -20.55 -9.35
C ARG A 32 5.83 -20.56 -7.85
N LYS A 33 4.60 -20.26 -7.44
CA LYS A 33 4.20 -20.34 -6.02
C LYS A 33 4.33 -21.76 -5.47
N LYS A 34 3.86 -22.76 -6.21
CA LYS A 34 4.00 -24.18 -5.81
C LYS A 34 5.47 -24.63 -5.73
N GLN A 35 6.31 -24.17 -6.64
CA GLN A 35 7.75 -24.46 -6.61
C GLN A 35 8.44 -23.84 -5.38
N ILE A 36 8.14 -22.57 -5.08
CA ILE A 36 8.67 -21.89 -3.88
C ILE A 36 8.20 -22.60 -2.60
N GLU A 37 6.93 -23.03 -2.56
CA GLU A 37 6.37 -23.77 -1.42
C GLU A 37 7.03 -25.15 -1.24
N GLN A 38 7.32 -25.86 -2.34
CA GLN A 38 8.07 -27.12 -2.33
C GLN A 38 9.55 -26.94 -1.93
N GLU A 39 10.23 -25.91 -2.43
CA GLU A 39 11.61 -25.59 -2.04
C GLU A 39 11.71 -25.19 -0.56
N THR A 40 10.71 -24.45 -0.05
CA THR A 40 10.65 -24.05 1.36
C THR A 40 10.38 -25.27 2.26
N ALA A 41 9.49 -26.17 1.85
CA ALA A 41 9.23 -27.43 2.54
C ALA A 41 10.45 -28.37 2.53
N GLN A 42 11.20 -28.43 1.42
CA GLN A 42 12.44 -29.21 1.33
C GLN A 42 13.56 -28.63 2.20
N LYS A 43 13.71 -27.29 2.26
CA LYS A 43 14.65 -26.65 3.18
C LYS A 43 14.30 -26.91 4.64
N ALA A 44 13.02 -26.82 5.01
CA ALA A 44 12.56 -27.14 6.37
C ALA A 44 12.81 -28.62 6.74
N HIS A 45 12.67 -29.53 5.78
CA HIS A 45 13.00 -30.95 5.97
C HIS A 45 14.51 -31.20 6.09
N ALA A 46 15.33 -30.48 5.30
CA ALA A 46 16.80 -30.56 5.39
C ALA A 46 17.33 -30.01 6.72
N ASP A 47 16.78 -28.89 7.21
CA ASP A 47 17.11 -28.30 8.51
C ASP A 47 16.70 -29.20 9.69
N SER A 48 15.65 -30.01 9.51
CA SER A 48 15.21 -31.00 10.50
C SER A 48 16.14 -32.23 10.55
N LEU A 49 16.66 -32.68 9.41
CA LEU A 49 17.65 -33.77 9.33
C LEU A 49 19.03 -33.34 9.87
N ALA A 50 19.43 -32.09 9.68
CA ALA A 50 20.69 -31.56 10.21
C ALA A 50 20.74 -31.50 11.74
N ARG A 51 19.58 -31.51 12.42
CA ARG A 51 19.46 -31.50 13.90
C ARG A 51 19.51 -32.90 14.54
N LEU A 52 19.56 -33.96 13.74
CA LEU A 52 19.50 -35.35 14.21
C LEU A 52 20.87 -36.06 14.25
N ASN A 53 21.98 -35.38 13.97
CA ASN A 53 23.33 -35.94 14.14
C ASN A 53 23.88 -35.60 15.54
N PRO A 54 24.04 -36.58 16.45
CA PRO A 54 24.69 -36.36 17.73
C PRO A 54 26.20 -36.28 17.50
N LYS A 55 26.83 -35.19 17.96
CA LYS A 55 28.29 -35.15 18.13
C LYS A 55 28.59 -35.63 19.54
N ASP A 56 29.23 -36.78 19.59
CA ASP A 56 29.85 -37.41 20.76
C ASP A 56 30.82 -36.40 21.40
N ASP A 57 30.70 -36.16 22.71
CA ASP A 57 31.83 -35.66 23.48
C ASP A 57 31.81 -36.24 24.89
N SER A 58 32.83 -37.06 25.11
CA SER A 58 33.17 -37.75 26.33
C SER A 58 33.90 -36.78 27.25
N THR A 59 33.39 -36.57 28.45
CA THR A 59 34.19 -36.30 29.66
C THR A 59 33.29 -36.33 30.89
N ARG A 60 33.12 -37.55 31.42
CA ARG A 60 32.72 -37.78 32.80
C ARG A 60 33.98 -37.75 33.67
N ASN A 61 33.84 -37.14 34.83
CA ASN A 61 34.73 -37.14 36.00
C ASN A 61 35.91 -36.17 35.95
N VAL A 62 35.82 -35.10 36.75
CA VAL A 62 36.69 -34.84 37.92
C VAL A 62 36.24 -33.51 38.56
N ILE A 63 35.95 -33.57 39.86
CA ILE A 63 35.95 -32.55 40.94
C ILE A 63 34.71 -32.73 41.81
N ASP A 64 34.89 -33.66 42.74
CA ASP A 64 34.24 -33.73 44.03
C ASP A 64 34.83 -32.64 44.96
N SER A 65 34.06 -32.24 45.97
CA SER A 65 34.43 -31.43 47.13
C SER A 65 34.81 -29.94 46.92
N THR A 66 33.80 -29.07 46.86
CA THR A 66 33.81 -27.72 47.49
C THR A 66 32.40 -27.10 47.48
N LEU A 67 31.40 -27.88 47.90
CA LEU A 67 30.07 -27.37 48.25
C LEU A 67 29.98 -27.22 49.77
N LYS A 68 30.48 -26.10 50.28
CA LYS A 68 30.11 -25.53 51.58
C LYS A 68 30.55 -24.07 51.58
N ASN A 69 29.58 -23.15 51.67
CA ASN A 69 29.68 -21.69 51.58
C ASN A 69 29.70 -21.07 50.18
N ASN A 70 28.64 -21.31 49.40
CA ASN A 70 27.97 -20.20 48.74
C ASN A 70 26.48 -20.44 48.85
N ARG A 71 25.73 -19.40 49.26
CA ARG A 71 24.28 -19.42 49.37
C ARG A 71 23.70 -19.84 48.01
N GLU A 72 23.28 -21.09 47.92
CA GLU A 72 22.45 -21.55 46.82
C GLU A 72 21.21 -20.66 46.80
N ILE A 73 21.05 -19.91 45.72
CA ILE A 73 19.83 -19.21 45.38
C ILE A 73 18.83 -20.32 45.01
N ALA A 74 18.25 -20.94 46.03
CA ALA A 74 17.17 -21.89 45.86
C ALA A 74 15.94 -21.09 45.41
N ILE A 75 15.59 -21.20 44.13
CA ILE A 75 14.38 -20.62 43.54
C ILE A 75 13.20 -21.51 43.97
N HIS A 76 12.73 -21.33 45.21
CA HIS A 76 11.50 -21.92 45.70
C HIS A 76 10.42 -20.84 45.81
N GLY A 77 9.71 -20.57 44.71
CA GLY A 77 8.52 -19.71 44.74
C GLY A 77 8.46 -18.54 43.75
N LEU A 78 8.76 -18.74 42.46
CA LEU A 78 8.06 -17.96 41.44
C LEU A 78 6.57 -18.28 41.60
N ASP A 79 5.79 -17.34 42.16
CA ASP A 79 4.36 -17.47 42.44
C ASP A 79 3.65 -18.33 41.37
N THR A 80 3.27 -19.55 41.75
CA THR A 80 2.59 -20.50 40.86
C THR A 80 1.12 -20.14 40.65
N GLY A 81 0.66 -19.02 41.21
CA GLY A 81 -0.68 -18.47 41.05
C GLY A 81 -1.17 -18.47 39.60
N ALA A 82 -2.49 -18.60 39.43
CA ALA A 82 -3.13 -18.60 38.12
C ALA A 82 -2.78 -17.34 37.31
N GLU A 83 -2.75 -17.45 35.99
CA GLU A 83 -2.66 -16.28 35.11
C GLU A 83 -3.85 -15.36 35.39
N LYS A 84 -3.56 -14.10 35.72
CA LYS A 84 -4.56 -13.06 35.97
C LYS A 84 -4.50 -12.01 34.88
N ILE A 85 -5.68 -11.61 34.42
CA ILE A 85 -5.86 -10.57 33.41
C ILE A 85 -6.39 -9.32 34.10
N THR A 86 -5.81 -8.16 33.78
CA THR A 86 -6.28 -6.85 34.25
C THR A 86 -6.58 -5.97 33.05
N GLU A 87 -7.80 -5.45 32.96
CA GLU A 87 -8.24 -4.61 31.84
C GLU A 87 -8.19 -3.13 32.20
N VAL A 88 -7.72 -2.32 31.26
CA VAL A 88 -7.76 -0.85 31.34
C VAL A 88 -8.51 -0.33 30.12
N LYS A 89 -9.56 0.44 30.38
CA LYS A 89 -10.47 0.98 29.35
C LYS A 89 -10.20 2.47 29.15
N THR A 90 -10.09 2.88 27.89
CA THR A 90 -10.00 4.28 27.47
C THR A 90 -11.08 4.57 26.42
N ASP A 91 -11.21 5.83 25.98
CA ASP A 91 -12.12 6.19 24.89
C ASP A 91 -11.69 5.63 23.51
N LEU A 92 -10.40 5.30 23.34
CA LEU A 92 -9.83 4.88 22.07
C LEU A 92 -9.66 3.37 21.95
N PHE A 93 -9.22 2.72 23.03
CA PHE A 93 -9.01 1.28 23.08
C PHE A 93 -9.18 0.72 24.50
N THR A 94 -9.36 -0.59 24.56
CA THR A 94 -9.28 -1.38 25.79
C THR A 94 -8.05 -2.26 25.71
N ILE A 95 -7.21 -2.24 26.74
CA ILE A 95 -6.02 -3.09 26.83
C ILE A 95 -6.17 -4.07 27.98
N ALA A 96 -5.87 -5.34 27.72
CA ALA A 96 -5.70 -6.34 28.76
C ALA A 96 -4.23 -6.58 29.01
N PHE A 97 -3.83 -6.60 30.27
CA PHE A 97 -2.50 -7.00 30.71
C PHE A 97 -2.56 -8.36 31.39
N THR A 98 -1.50 -9.15 31.24
CA THR A 98 -1.32 -10.44 31.91
C THR A 98 -0.13 -10.38 32.85
N ASN A 99 -0.28 -11.00 34.03
CA ASN A 99 0.84 -11.16 34.96
C ASN A 99 1.87 -12.18 34.46
N LYS A 100 1.53 -13.05 33.49
CA LYS A 100 2.53 -13.88 32.81
C LYS A 100 3.37 -12.99 31.88
N GLY A 101 4.63 -12.80 32.20
CA GLY A 101 5.54 -11.89 31.51
C GLY A 101 5.35 -10.41 31.85
N GLY A 102 4.31 -10.03 32.61
CA GLY A 102 4.02 -8.65 32.97
C GLY A 102 3.88 -7.76 31.74
N GLN A 103 3.00 -8.13 30.80
CA GLN A 103 2.94 -7.57 29.44
C GLN A 103 1.49 -7.42 28.94
N PRO A 104 1.24 -6.64 27.86
CA PRO A 104 -0.04 -6.64 27.17
C PRO A 104 -0.39 -8.03 26.63
N LYS A 105 -1.66 -8.44 26.79
CA LYS A 105 -2.22 -9.69 26.28
C LYS A 105 -3.06 -9.50 25.03
N TRP A 106 -3.74 -8.37 24.91
CA TRP A 106 -4.46 -7.93 23.71
C TRP A 106 -4.84 -6.46 23.83
N ILE A 107 -5.03 -5.81 22.68
CA ILE A 107 -5.51 -4.44 22.55
C ILE A 107 -6.72 -4.44 21.62
N GLU A 108 -7.86 -3.97 22.10
CA GLU A 108 -9.10 -3.86 21.34
C GLU A 108 -9.38 -2.39 21.01
N LEU A 109 -9.49 -2.03 19.74
CA LEU A 109 -9.73 -0.64 19.31
C LEU A 109 -11.22 -0.32 19.29
N ASN A 110 -11.67 0.55 20.19
CA ASN A 110 -13.09 0.77 20.51
C ASN A 110 -13.90 1.38 19.35
N LYS A 111 -13.22 1.99 18.37
CA LYS A 111 -13.84 2.69 17.23
C LYS A 111 -13.85 1.88 15.93
N PHE A 112 -13.28 0.67 15.92
CA PHE A 112 -13.07 -0.09 14.68
C PHE A 112 -13.65 -1.50 14.78
N LYS A 113 -14.53 -1.85 13.86
CA LYS A 113 -15.07 -3.20 13.72
C LYS A 113 -14.18 -4.07 12.85
N ASN A 114 -14.00 -5.35 13.17
CA ASN A 114 -13.34 -6.33 12.32
C ASN A 114 -14.30 -6.88 11.25
N LYS A 115 -13.80 -7.74 10.35
CA LYS A 115 -14.59 -8.41 9.31
C LYS A 115 -15.78 -9.24 9.84
N ASP A 116 -15.71 -9.71 11.08
CA ASP A 116 -16.70 -10.58 11.72
C ASP A 116 -17.67 -9.78 12.63
N SER A 117 -17.73 -8.45 12.45
CA SER A 117 -18.55 -7.50 13.23
C SER A 117 -18.16 -7.29 14.70
N GLY A 118 -17.15 -8.01 15.21
CA GLY A 118 -16.51 -7.73 16.49
C GLY A 118 -15.62 -6.48 16.43
N LEU A 119 -14.97 -6.09 17.53
CA LEU A 119 -13.98 -5.01 17.50
C LEU A 119 -12.63 -5.52 16.99
N VAL A 120 -11.84 -4.63 16.40
CA VAL A 120 -10.48 -4.93 15.96
C VAL A 120 -9.63 -5.21 17.19
N ARG A 121 -9.03 -6.40 17.21
CA ARG A 121 -8.07 -6.81 18.25
C ARG A 121 -6.68 -6.96 17.65
N LEU A 122 -5.70 -6.34 18.30
CA LEU A 122 -4.28 -6.39 17.99
C LEU A 122 -3.54 -7.10 19.12
N ALA A 123 -2.41 -7.73 18.78
CA ALA A 123 -1.56 -8.47 19.71
C ALA A 123 -2.34 -9.47 20.59
N ALA A 124 -3.28 -10.21 20.01
CA ALA A 124 -4.21 -11.09 20.71
C ALA A 124 -3.95 -12.59 20.50
N SER A 125 -2.83 -12.93 19.84
CA SER A 125 -2.40 -14.29 19.57
C SER A 125 -1.53 -14.83 20.70
N PRO A 126 -1.54 -16.15 20.96
CA PRO A 126 -0.54 -16.79 21.82
C PRO A 126 0.91 -16.61 21.32
N TYR A 127 1.10 -16.25 20.04
CA TYR A 127 2.42 -15.91 19.49
C TYR A 127 2.95 -14.56 19.98
N ASP A 128 2.05 -13.62 20.34
CA ASP A 128 2.42 -12.27 20.75
C ASP A 128 3.14 -12.29 22.11
N ARG A 129 4.38 -11.78 22.12
CA ARG A 129 5.22 -11.79 23.32
C ARG A 129 6.31 -10.73 23.25
N ILE A 130 6.53 -10.04 24.37
CA ILE A 130 7.70 -9.21 24.63
C ILE A 130 8.49 -9.90 25.73
N SER A 131 9.71 -10.36 25.44
CA SER A 131 10.57 -11.04 26.42
C SER A 131 12.01 -10.61 26.31
N TYR A 132 12.77 -10.79 27.38
CA TYR A 132 14.20 -10.66 27.37
C TYR A 132 14.80 -11.61 28.41
N PRO A 133 16.01 -12.13 28.19
CA PRO A 133 16.66 -13.02 29.13
C PRO A 133 17.18 -12.24 30.35
N ILE A 134 16.92 -12.77 31.55
CA ILE A 134 17.52 -12.31 32.80
C ILE A 134 18.25 -13.47 33.48
N LYS A 135 19.37 -13.16 34.14
CA LYS A 135 20.11 -14.11 34.98
C LYS A 135 19.53 -14.15 36.38
N LEU A 136 19.19 -15.34 36.83
CA LEU A 136 18.74 -15.66 38.18
C LEU A 136 19.69 -16.70 38.75
N GLY A 137 20.75 -16.23 39.43
CA GLY A 137 21.87 -17.09 39.85
C GLY A 137 22.66 -17.61 38.65
N THR A 138 22.78 -18.93 38.52
CA THR A 138 23.49 -19.58 37.40
C THR A 138 22.60 -19.83 36.18
N GLN A 139 21.29 -19.66 36.30
CA GLN A 139 20.33 -19.92 35.23
C GLN A 139 19.94 -18.62 34.51
N THR A 140 19.74 -18.70 33.20
CA THR A 140 19.16 -17.62 32.40
C THR A 140 17.73 -17.98 32.05
N THR A 141 16.77 -17.11 32.36
CA THR A 141 15.35 -17.33 32.09
C THR A 141 14.76 -16.16 31.32
N GLU A 142 13.84 -16.44 30.39
CA GLU A 142 13.10 -15.42 29.64
C GLU A 142 12.00 -14.82 30.50
N THR A 143 11.94 -13.48 30.57
CA THR A 143 10.91 -12.78 31.36
C THR A 143 9.49 -13.13 30.94
N GLY A 144 9.26 -13.44 29.66
CA GLY A 144 7.94 -13.83 29.13
C GLY A 144 7.37 -15.14 29.70
N GLU A 145 8.22 -16.01 30.27
CA GLU A 145 7.76 -17.24 30.94
C GLU A 145 7.60 -17.07 32.46
N LEU A 146 8.11 -15.97 33.02
CA LEU A 146 8.02 -15.67 34.44
C LEU A 146 6.65 -15.12 34.79
N LYS A 147 6.22 -15.38 36.02
CA LYS A 147 4.98 -14.82 36.57
C LYS A 147 5.34 -13.65 37.47
N PHE A 148 4.85 -12.47 37.09
CA PHE A 148 4.91 -11.27 37.92
C PHE A 148 3.78 -11.34 38.95
N ARG A 149 3.92 -10.57 40.04
CA ARG A 149 2.79 -10.33 40.94
C ARG A 149 1.63 -9.68 40.19
N ALA A 150 0.43 -9.86 40.72
CA ALA A 150 -0.75 -9.15 40.22
C ALA A 150 -0.45 -7.64 40.13
N PRO A 151 -0.87 -6.97 39.04
CA PRO A 151 -0.47 -5.60 38.81
C PRO A 151 -1.09 -4.67 39.85
N GLU A 152 -0.30 -3.68 40.27
CA GLU A 152 -0.80 -2.53 41.00
C GLU A 152 -1.27 -1.49 39.99
N VAL A 153 -2.55 -1.11 40.06
CA VAL A 153 -3.15 -0.09 39.21
C VAL A 153 -3.33 1.18 40.02
N THR A 154 -2.73 2.27 39.56
CA THR A 154 -2.82 3.59 40.17
C THR A 154 -3.24 4.62 39.13
N HIS A 155 -3.79 5.73 39.58
CA HIS A 155 -4.21 6.84 38.73
C HIS A 155 -3.41 8.09 39.10
N ASP A 156 -2.82 8.72 38.09
CA ASP A 156 -2.11 10.00 38.22
C ASP A 156 -2.77 11.00 37.26
N GLY A 157 -3.68 11.82 37.80
CA GLY A 157 -4.56 12.66 36.99
C GLY A 157 -5.41 11.85 36.01
N ASP A 158 -5.29 12.15 34.71
CA ASP A 158 -5.96 11.42 33.62
C ASP A 158 -5.20 10.14 33.18
N ASN A 159 -4.04 9.83 33.77
CA ASN A 159 -3.22 8.68 33.40
C ASN A 159 -3.55 7.47 34.27
N THR A 160 -3.57 6.29 33.67
CA THR A 160 -3.61 5.01 34.38
C THR A 160 -2.24 4.35 34.33
N ILE A 161 -1.67 4.05 35.50
CA ILE A 161 -0.35 3.44 35.64
C ILE A 161 -0.53 2.01 36.15
N ILE A 162 0.02 1.05 35.41
CA ILE A 162 -0.05 -0.38 35.70
C ILE A 162 1.36 -0.87 35.99
N THR A 163 1.62 -1.36 37.20
CA THR A 163 2.96 -1.78 37.62
C THR A 163 2.96 -3.27 37.95
N PHE A 164 3.82 -4.02 37.26
CA PHE A 164 4.10 -5.42 37.53
C PHE A 164 5.47 -5.55 38.20
N ASN A 165 5.50 -6.24 39.33
CA ASN A 165 6.73 -6.50 40.09
C ASN A 165 7.07 -7.99 40.04
N LEU A 166 8.27 -8.31 39.59
CA LEU A 166 8.86 -9.64 39.71
C LEU A 166 9.69 -9.67 41.00
N LEU A 167 9.26 -10.43 42.00
CA LEU A 167 9.99 -10.54 43.27
C LEU A 167 10.86 -11.80 43.32
N HIS A 168 11.83 -11.78 44.23
CA HIS A 168 12.56 -12.95 44.68
C HIS A 168 12.04 -13.41 46.04
N ASP A 169 11.96 -14.72 46.30
CA ASP A 169 11.38 -15.31 47.53
C ASP A 169 12.02 -14.83 48.83
N SER A 170 13.25 -14.32 48.78
CA SER A 170 14.02 -13.92 49.96
C SER A 170 14.14 -12.40 50.18
N ILE A 171 13.61 -11.57 49.28
CA ILE A 171 13.81 -10.11 49.32
C ILE A 171 12.49 -9.39 49.09
N SER A 172 12.17 -8.41 49.95
CA SER A 172 11.00 -7.51 49.78
C SER A 172 11.14 -6.52 48.60
N GLN A 173 12.22 -6.59 47.84
CA GLN A 173 12.54 -5.68 46.73
C GLN A 173 12.30 -6.38 45.39
N SER A 174 11.72 -5.65 44.44
CA SER A 174 11.48 -6.10 43.07
C SER A 174 12.80 -6.34 42.34
N LEU A 175 12.96 -7.48 41.66
CA LEU A 175 14.08 -7.73 40.74
C LEU A 175 13.88 -6.96 39.43
N VAL A 176 12.67 -7.02 38.91
CA VAL A 176 12.27 -6.40 37.63
C VAL A 176 10.90 -5.77 37.82
N THR A 177 10.80 -4.51 37.42
CA THR A 177 9.54 -3.77 37.41
C THR A 177 9.17 -3.40 35.97
N HIS A 178 8.00 -3.83 35.52
CA HIS A 178 7.38 -3.37 34.28
C HIS A 178 6.29 -2.36 34.63
N GLN A 179 6.40 -1.13 34.13
CA GLN A 179 5.42 -0.09 34.33
C GLN A 179 4.84 0.35 32.99
N PHE A 180 3.53 0.30 32.86
CA PHE A 180 2.79 0.81 31.72
C PHE A 180 2.06 2.09 32.09
N VAL A 181 2.21 3.15 31.31
CA VAL A 181 1.43 4.39 31.48
C VAL A 181 0.50 4.54 30.28
N VAL A 182 -0.80 4.41 30.55
CA VAL A 182 -1.87 4.58 29.57
C VAL A 182 -2.46 5.98 29.75
N ARG A 183 -2.33 6.81 28.73
CA ARG A 183 -2.83 8.18 28.73
C ARG A 183 -4.21 8.25 28.08
N LYS A 184 -5.01 9.22 28.53
CA LYS A 184 -6.30 9.53 27.92
C LYS A 184 -6.12 10.06 26.50
N ASN A 185 -6.94 9.57 25.56
CA ASN A 185 -6.97 10.01 24.17
C ASN A 185 -5.64 9.88 23.39
N ASP A 186 -4.76 8.97 23.82
CA ASP A 186 -3.49 8.68 23.17
C ASP A 186 -3.40 7.18 22.85
N TYR A 187 -2.92 6.81 21.65
CA TYR A 187 -2.68 5.41 21.26
C TYR A 187 -1.29 4.92 21.68
N MET A 188 -0.42 5.82 22.15
CA MET A 188 0.90 5.52 22.67
C MET A 188 0.82 5.09 24.14
N ILE A 189 1.41 3.93 24.44
CA ILE A 189 1.56 3.40 25.80
C ILE A 189 3.05 3.52 26.15
N ASP A 190 3.37 4.17 27.26
CA ASP A 190 4.73 4.12 27.78
C ASP A 190 4.95 2.75 28.43
N PHE A 191 6.08 2.12 28.12
CA PHE A 191 6.51 0.87 28.71
C PHE A 191 7.90 1.06 29.32
N ASN A 192 7.94 1.30 30.62
CA ASN A 192 9.19 1.48 31.36
C ASN A 192 9.57 0.17 32.03
N VAL A 193 10.79 -0.29 31.79
CA VAL A 193 11.37 -1.46 32.42
C VAL A 193 12.46 -1.00 33.36
N HIS A 194 12.39 -1.41 34.62
CA HIS A 194 13.45 -1.18 35.60
C HIS A 194 13.99 -2.53 36.06
N VAL A 195 15.29 -2.74 35.87
CA VAL A 195 16.01 -3.95 36.31
C VAL A 195 16.93 -3.55 37.46
N ASN A 196 16.63 -4.04 38.67
CA ASN A 196 17.51 -3.85 39.81
C ASN A 196 18.77 -4.71 39.64
N ASP A 197 19.94 -4.19 40.04
CA ASP A 197 21.24 -4.84 39.82
C ASP A 197 21.44 -5.31 38.36
N ALA A 198 21.13 -4.42 37.40
CA ALA A 198 21.14 -4.74 35.96
C ALA A 198 22.50 -5.28 35.48
N ASP A 199 23.60 -4.88 36.11
CA ASP A 199 24.97 -5.36 35.85
C ASP A 199 25.14 -6.86 36.15
N LYS A 200 24.39 -7.39 37.13
CA LYS A 200 24.39 -8.81 37.50
C LYS A 200 23.34 -9.61 36.73
N MET A 201 22.18 -8.98 36.48
CA MET A 201 21.03 -9.65 35.85
C MET A 201 21.11 -9.70 34.32
N LEU A 202 21.80 -8.74 33.69
CA LEU A 202 21.95 -8.67 32.24
C LEU A 202 23.36 -9.06 31.80
N THR A 203 23.47 -9.58 30.58
CA THR A 203 24.78 -9.91 30.02
C THR A 203 25.40 -8.66 29.41
N GLN A 204 26.61 -8.29 29.88
CA GLN A 204 27.37 -7.14 29.36
C GLN A 204 26.64 -5.79 29.48
N GLY A 205 25.73 -5.63 30.45
CA GLY A 205 24.94 -4.40 30.59
C GLY A 205 23.99 -4.12 29.43
N LYS A 206 23.64 -5.15 28.65
CA LYS A 206 22.74 -5.04 27.50
C LYS A 206 21.49 -5.89 27.70
N MET A 207 20.35 -5.35 27.30
CA MET A 207 19.08 -6.06 27.23
C MET A 207 18.85 -6.52 25.78
N ASN A 208 18.75 -7.83 25.57
CA ASN A 208 18.41 -8.43 24.29
C ASN A 208 16.89 -8.71 24.25
N LEU A 209 16.12 -7.71 23.84
CA LEU A 209 14.66 -7.74 23.78
C LEU A 209 14.17 -8.53 22.56
N SER A 210 13.35 -9.55 22.77
CA SER A 210 12.61 -10.23 21.71
C SER A 210 11.17 -9.73 21.69
N TRP A 211 10.73 -9.24 20.53
CA TRP A 211 9.34 -8.86 20.28
C TRP A 211 8.77 -9.75 19.18
N GLN A 212 7.79 -10.55 19.56
CA GLN A 212 7.02 -11.41 18.67
C GLN A 212 5.64 -10.78 18.49
N TYR A 213 5.24 -10.59 17.23
CA TYR A 213 3.97 -10.00 16.87
C TYR A 213 3.29 -10.77 15.73
N GLU A 214 2.03 -11.13 15.92
CA GLU A 214 1.17 -11.73 14.92
C GLU A 214 0.07 -10.77 14.48
N ALA A 215 0.06 -10.46 13.18
CA ALA A 215 -1.03 -9.72 12.56
C ALA A 215 -2.10 -10.69 12.06
N ALA A 216 -3.20 -10.82 12.80
CA ALA A 216 -4.40 -11.51 12.36
C ALA A 216 -5.14 -10.71 11.27
N GLN A 217 -5.83 -11.42 10.36
CA GLN A 217 -6.62 -10.81 9.28
C GLN A 217 -7.73 -9.91 9.84
N GLN A 218 -7.73 -8.63 9.44
CA GLN A 218 -8.76 -7.67 9.83
C GLN A 218 -9.75 -7.34 8.70
N GLU A 219 -9.34 -7.54 7.45
CA GLU A 219 -10.08 -7.15 6.25
C GLU A 219 -10.62 -8.37 5.51
N SER A 220 -11.71 -8.22 4.75
CA SER A 220 -12.35 -9.36 4.04
C SER A 220 -11.43 -10.02 3.00
N GLY A 221 -10.52 -9.27 2.37
CA GLY A 221 -9.62 -9.77 1.33
C GLY A 221 -8.20 -10.04 1.84
N ILE A 222 -7.91 -11.28 2.25
CA ILE A 222 -6.59 -11.65 2.82
C ILE A 222 -5.40 -11.39 1.89
N SER A 223 -5.52 -11.71 0.60
CA SER A 223 -4.46 -11.48 -0.39
C SER A 223 -4.18 -9.99 -0.58
N PHE A 224 -5.23 -9.17 -0.59
CA PHE A 224 -5.10 -7.72 -0.68
C PHE A 224 -4.50 -7.12 0.60
N GLU A 225 -4.91 -7.61 1.77
CA GLU A 225 -4.35 -7.17 3.05
C GLU A 225 -2.85 -7.53 3.15
N LYS A 226 -2.45 -8.74 2.73
CA LYS A 226 -1.05 -9.16 2.68
C LYS A 226 -0.20 -8.27 1.77
N THR A 227 -0.66 -7.98 0.56
CA THR A 227 0.09 -7.10 -0.37
C THR A 227 0.18 -5.64 0.10
N ASN A 228 -0.68 -5.22 1.04
CA ASN A 228 -0.67 -3.91 1.67
C ASN A 228 0.00 -3.89 3.06
N THR A 229 0.51 -5.03 3.54
CA THR A 229 1.16 -5.13 4.85
C THR A 229 2.67 -4.93 4.72
N GLN A 230 3.23 -4.16 5.64
CA GLN A 230 4.62 -3.74 5.62
C GLN A 230 5.27 -3.87 7.01
N ILE A 231 6.55 -4.20 7.00
CA ILE A 231 7.44 -4.05 8.16
C ILE A 231 8.19 -2.73 7.97
N GLY A 232 8.12 -1.83 8.94
CA GLY A 232 8.79 -0.52 8.88
C GLY A 232 9.74 -0.32 10.05
N TYR A 233 10.75 0.53 9.84
CA TYR A 233 11.72 0.88 10.86
C TYR A 233 12.36 2.25 10.59
N VAL A 234 13.03 2.78 11.61
CA VAL A 234 13.93 3.94 11.47
C VAL A 234 15.30 3.57 12.01
N GLU A 235 16.30 3.54 11.13
CA GLU A 235 17.71 3.27 11.45
C GLU A 235 18.57 4.49 11.09
N ASN A 236 19.50 4.89 11.96
CA ASN A 236 20.34 6.08 11.76
C ASN A 236 19.54 7.35 11.48
N GLY A 237 18.33 7.42 12.06
CA GLY A 237 17.37 8.48 11.80
C GLY A 237 16.65 8.38 10.45
N GLU A 238 17.03 7.50 9.53
CA GLU A 238 16.36 7.34 8.24
C GLU A 238 15.27 6.27 8.26
N PHE A 239 14.17 6.53 7.53
CA PHE A 239 13.01 5.64 7.46
C PHE A 239 13.13 4.69 6.28
N ASP A 240 12.88 3.41 6.51
CA ASP A 240 12.74 2.41 5.45
C ASP A 240 11.65 1.37 5.82
N TYR A 241 11.23 0.60 4.82
CA TYR A 241 10.20 -0.42 4.97
C TYR A 241 10.36 -1.57 3.97
N HIS A 242 9.78 -2.71 4.32
CA HIS A 242 9.68 -3.88 3.46
C HIS A 242 8.22 -4.34 3.36
N THR A 243 7.74 -4.53 2.14
CA THR A 243 6.44 -5.19 1.91
C THR A 243 6.61 -6.69 2.07
N ILE A 244 5.73 -7.31 2.86
CA ILE A 244 5.82 -8.75 3.14
C ILE A 244 5.72 -9.56 1.84
N GLY A 245 6.42 -10.70 1.79
CA GLY A 245 6.45 -11.60 0.63
C GLY A 245 7.47 -11.21 -0.45
N ARG A 246 8.11 -10.04 -0.34
CA ARG A 246 9.28 -9.67 -1.18
C ARG A 246 10.61 -9.98 -0.51
N ARG A 247 10.61 -9.94 0.82
CA ARG A 247 11.72 -10.21 1.73
C ARG A 247 11.10 -10.82 2.99
N ASP A 248 11.90 -11.55 3.75
CA ASP A 248 11.51 -12.28 4.96
C ASP A 248 12.35 -11.89 6.19
N THR A 249 13.50 -11.25 6.00
CA THR A 249 14.42 -10.88 7.07
C THR A 249 15.13 -9.56 6.80
N VAL A 250 15.52 -8.84 7.85
CA VAL A 250 16.43 -7.68 7.78
C VAL A 250 17.22 -7.56 9.07
N THR A 251 18.51 -7.22 8.94
CA THR A 251 19.40 -6.93 10.06
C THR A 251 19.85 -5.48 9.97
N LEU A 252 19.81 -4.80 11.10
CA LEU A 252 20.12 -3.39 11.30
C LEU A 252 21.22 -3.30 12.35
N ASP A 253 22.40 -2.85 11.94
CA ASP A 253 23.58 -2.79 12.80
C ASP A 253 23.77 -1.39 13.44
N GLY A 254 23.02 -0.38 12.98
CA GLY A 254 23.03 0.97 13.52
C GLY A 254 21.92 1.24 14.55
N PRO A 255 21.96 2.43 15.20
CA PRO A 255 20.90 2.87 16.09
C PRO A 255 19.50 2.84 15.44
N VAL A 256 18.58 2.10 16.04
CA VAL A 256 17.20 1.95 15.57
C VAL A 256 16.25 2.68 16.52
N LYS A 257 15.43 3.60 16.02
CA LYS A 257 14.48 4.36 16.85
C LYS A 257 13.23 3.55 17.18
N TRP A 258 12.70 2.87 16.17
CA TRP A 258 11.52 2.03 16.28
C TRP A 258 11.49 0.99 15.17
N ILE A 259 10.75 -0.09 15.44
CA ILE A 259 10.40 -1.13 14.47
C ILE A 259 8.90 -1.40 14.55
N GLY A 260 8.32 -1.95 13.49
CA GLY A 260 6.88 -1.98 13.39
C GLY A 260 6.28 -2.84 12.30
N VAL A 261 5.08 -3.33 12.57
CA VAL A 261 4.22 -3.97 11.57
C VAL A 261 3.04 -3.06 11.28
N ARG A 262 2.92 -2.65 10.02
CA ARG A 262 1.75 -1.95 9.49
C ARG A 262 0.92 -2.93 8.67
N GLN A 263 -0.24 -3.33 9.20
CA GLN A 263 -1.33 -3.89 8.40
C GLN A 263 -1.99 -2.78 7.58
N ARG A 264 -2.94 -3.12 6.70
CA ARG A 264 -3.58 -2.13 5.82
C ARG A 264 -4.05 -0.86 6.57
N PHE A 265 -4.74 -1.04 7.70
CA PHE A 265 -5.36 0.05 8.47
C PHE A 265 -4.91 0.17 9.93
N PHE A 266 -4.00 -0.69 10.38
CA PHE A 266 -3.56 -0.73 11.78
C PHE A 266 -2.05 -0.86 11.87
N ASN A 267 -1.48 -0.26 12.90
CA ASN A 267 -0.07 -0.34 13.22
C ASN A 267 0.14 -0.90 14.61
N SER A 268 1.22 -1.66 14.72
CA SER A 268 1.79 -2.11 15.97
C SER A 268 3.27 -1.77 15.94
N PHE A 269 3.74 -0.88 16.81
CA PHE A 269 5.13 -0.43 16.86
C PHE A 269 5.74 -0.62 18.24
N LEU A 270 7.03 -0.94 18.24
CA LEU A 270 7.89 -0.95 19.41
C LEU A 270 8.99 0.10 19.22
N ILE A 271 9.06 1.04 20.17
CA ILE A 271 9.85 2.26 20.08
C ILE A 271 10.77 2.34 21.31
N ALA A 272 12.03 2.75 21.11
CA ALA A 272 12.95 3.06 22.20
C ALA A 272 13.11 4.57 22.38
N LYS A 273 13.02 5.06 23.62
CA LYS A 273 13.31 6.48 23.91
C LYS A 273 14.77 6.81 23.62
N ASP A 274 15.69 5.90 23.94
CA ASP A 274 17.15 6.06 23.75
C ASP A 274 17.76 5.22 22.61
N ASN A 275 16.93 4.83 21.63
CA ASN A 275 17.27 3.92 20.52
C ASN A 275 17.64 2.49 20.97
N PHE A 276 17.34 1.52 20.11
CA PHE A 276 17.99 0.22 20.12
C PHE A 276 19.38 0.37 19.48
N SER A 277 20.39 -0.32 20.00
CA SER A 277 21.73 -0.33 19.43
C SER A 277 21.80 -1.08 18.10
N SER A 278 21.00 -2.14 17.96
CA SER A 278 20.85 -2.93 16.74
C SER A 278 19.52 -3.70 16.76
N ALA A 279 19.08 -4.18 15.61
CA ALA A 279 17.88 -5.00 15.49
C ALA A 279 18.02 -6.06 14.40
N ALA A 280 17.52 -7.27 14.65
CA ALA A 280 17.36 -8.32 13.65
C ALA A 280 15.89 -8.74 13.59
N MET A 281 15.25 -8.56 12.45
CA MET A 281 13.83 -8.83 12.25
C MET A 281 13.65 -9.95 11.23
N GLY A 282 12.79 -10.91 11.53
CA GLY A 282 12.38 -11.96 10.60
C GLY A 282 10.86 -12.13 10.63
N TRP A 283 10.26 -12.46 9.49
CA TRP A 283 8.83 -12.68 9.39
C TRP A 283 8.47 -13.76 8.38
N SER A 284 7.36 -14.43 8.65
CA SER A 284 6.77 -15.45 7.78
C SER A 284 5.33 -15.10 7.43
N ILE A 285 4.88 -15.57 6.26
CA ILE A 285 3.49 -15.44 5.82
C ILE A 285 2.84 -16.81 5.91
N PRO A 286 1.96 -17.05 6.88
CA PRO A 286 1.25 -18.32 6.97
C PRO A 286 0.26 -18.54 5.81
N PRO A 287 -0.13 -19.80 5.54
CA PRO A 287 -1.17 -20.12 4.55
C PRO A 287 -2.49 -19.40 4.82
N ASP A 288 -3.23 -19.04 3.76
CA ASP A 288 -4.43 -18.20 3.86
C ASP A 288 -5.53 -18.78 4.76
N GLY A 289 -5.63 -20.11 4.88
CA GLY A 289 -6.62 -20.78 5.72
C GLY A 289 -6.43 -20.56 7.23
N GLN A 290 -5.28 -20.04 7.66
CA GLN A 290 -5.04 -19.71 9.07
C GLN A 290 -5.55 -18.31 9.45
N HIS A 291 -5.99 -17.50 8.49
CA HIS A 291 -6.42 -16.12 8.74
C HIS A 291 -5.34 -15.23 9.41
N ILE A 292 -4.06 -15.55 9.17
CA ILE A 292 -2.91 -14.77 9.64
C ILE A 292 -2.24 -14.09 8.44
N ILE A 293 -1.94 -12.80 8.60
CA ILE A 293 -1.29 -11.97 7.58
C ILE A 293 0.22 -12.16 7.63
N VAL A 294 0.81 -12.01 8.82
CA VAL A 294 2.25 -12.13 9.06
C VAL A 294 2.53 -12.46 10.52
N GLN A 295 3.52 -13.31 10.76
CA GLN A 295 4.16 -13.50 12.07
C GLN A 295 5.57 -12.89 12.00
N ALA A 296 5.85 -11.91 12.84
CA ALA A 296 7.14 -11.23 12.90
C ALA A 296 7.83 -11.49 14.24
N LYS A 297 9.13 -11.77 14.21
CA LYS A 297 10.00 -11.84 15.39
C LYS A 297 11.17 -10.89 15.21
N SER A 298 11.33 -10.01 16.18
CA SER A 298 12.37 -9.00 16.18
C SER A 298 13.22 -9.14 17.43
N ASN A 299 14.53 -9.29 17.28
CA ASN A 299 15.48 -9.28 18.38
C ASN A 299 16.22 -7.93 18.37
N LEU A 300 16.10 -7.17 19.43
CA LEU A 300 16.63 -5.82 19.56
C LEU A 300 17.61 -5.77 20.72
N GLN A 301 18.72 -5.06 20.55
CA GLN A 301 19.68 -4.85 21.61
C GLN A 301 19.52 -3.43 22.17
N ILE A 302 19.50 -3.28 23.49
CA ILE A 302 19.43 -1.99 24.18
C ILE A 302 20.59 -1.93 25.18
N ALA A 303 21.32 -0.83 25.19
CA ALA A 303 22.27 -0.53 26.26
C ALA A 303 21.50 -0.10 27.52
N VAL A 304 21.73 -0.76 28.65
CA VAL A 304 21.03 -0.45 29.90
C VAL A 304 21.90 0.46 30.76
N PRO A 305 21.40 1.63 31.19
CA PRO A 305 22.16 2.53 32.06
C PRO A 305 22.35 1.91 33.45
N ALA A 306 23.30 2.44 34.23
CA ALA A 306 23.56 1.97 35.60
C ALA A 306 22.34 2.07 36.54
N SER A 307 21.38 2.94 36.23
CA SER A 307 20.11 3.04 36.95
C SER A 307 19.15 1.87 36.66
N GLY A 308 19.46 0.99 35.70
CA GLY A 308 18.62 -0.14 35.32
C GLY A 308 17.37 0.23 34.54
N ASN A 309 17.17 1.53 34.22
CA ASN A 309 15.97 2.04 33.57
C ASN A 309 16.07 1.94 32.05
N VAL A 310 15.11 1.27 31.43
CA VAL A 310 14.91 1.20 29.98
C VAL A 310 13.52 1.72 29.66
N ALA A 311 13.45 2.85 28.95
CA ALA A 311 12.19 3.48 28.59
C ALA A 311 11.81 3.18 27.14
N LEU A 312 10.70 2.46 26.98
CA LEU A 312 10.12 2.05 25.71
C LEU A 312 8.74 2.66 25.52
N ASN A 313 8.25 2.55 24.29
CA ASN A 313 6.93 2.97 23.90
C ASN A 313 6.32 1.90 23.00
N LEU A 314 5.04 1.59 23.23
CA LEU A 314 4.23 0.70 22.42
C LEU A 314 3.15 1.53 21.74
N PHE A 315 3.02 1.41 20.43
CA PHE A 315 1.94 2.03 19.69
C PHE A 315 1.04 0.94 19.11
N TYR A 316 -0.24 0.96 19.45
CA TYR A 316 -1.27 0.11 18.85
C TYR A 316 -2.43 1.00 18.42
N GLY A 317 -2.64 1.16 17.12
CA GLY A 317 -3.63 2.12 16.65
C GLY A 317 -3.83 2.15 15.14
N PRO A 318 -4.73 3.03 14.67
CA PRO A 318 -5.04 3.14 13.25
C PRO A 318 -3.84 3.65 12.43
N ALA A 319 -3.81 3.26 11.15
CA ALA A 319 -2.88 3.75 10.13
C ALA A 319 -3.31 5.11 9.58
N ASP A 320 -3.43 6.08 10.49
CA ASP A 320 -3.77 7.46 10.17
C ASP A 320 -2.52 8.35 10.14
N TYR A 321 -2.41 9.17 9.10
CA TYR A 321 -1.25 10.04 8.89
C TYR A 321 -1.12 11.11 9.98
N HIS A 322 -2.22 11.71 10.43
CA HIS A 322 -2.19 12.80 11.42
C HIS A 322 -1.88 12.29 12.81
N ILE A 323 -2.44 11.15 13.20
CA ILE A 323 -2.13 10.48 14.47
C ILE A 323 -0.64 10.18 14.53
N LEU A 324 -0.07 9.52 13.51
CA LEU A 324 1.35 9.16 13.51
C LEU A 324 2.28 10.37 13.41
N LYS A 325 1.85 11.45 12.74
CA LYS A 325 2.66 12.67 12.60
C LYS A 325 2.82 13.41 13.94
N LYS A 326 1.84 13.33 14.85
CA LYS A 326 1.89 14.01 16.16
C LYS A 326 3.09 13.60 17.02
N TYR A 327 3.56 12.36 16.90
CA TYR A 327 4.66 11.86 17.72
C TYR A 327 6.06 12.22 17.18
N ASP A 328 6.17 12.80 15.97
CA ASP A 328 7.43 13.24 15.35
C ASP A 328 8.56 12.17 15.22
N LEU A 329 8.21 10.89 15.11
CA LEU A 329 9.20 9.79 15.00
C LEU A 329 9.39 9.27 13.56
N LYS A 330 9.09 10.09 12.54
CA LYS A 330 8.98 9.67 11.13
C LYS A 330 7.99 8.51 10.87
N MET A 331 7.20 8.08 11.86
CA MET A 331 6.20 7.01 11.75
C MET A 331 5.16 7.28 10.65
N SER A 332 4.77 8.54 10.45
CA SER A 332 3.80 8.91 9.41
C SER A 332 4.27 8.57 7.98
N LYS A 333 5.57 8.30 7.75
CA LYS A 333 6.09 7.89 6.44
C LYS A 333 5.70 6.46 6.06
N ILE A 334 5.32 5.62 7.02
CA ILE A 334 4.87 4.24 6.77
C ILE A 334 3.49 4.18 6.11
N ILE A 335 2.69 5.24 6.23
CA ILE A 335 1.42 5.37 5.53
C ILE A 335 1.68 5.46 4.03
N ASN A 336 1.05 4.59 3.26
CA ASN A 336 1.24 4.53 1.81
C ASN A 336 0.49 5.67 1.09
N LEU A 337 1.09 6.84 1.11
CA LEU A 337 0.64 8.02 0.35
C LEU A 337 1.32 8.12 -1.02
N GLY A 338 1.80 7.00 -1.58
CA GLY A 338 2.62 6.99 -2.79
C GLY A 338 4.03 6.51 -2.47
N GLN A 339 4.17 5.19 -2.33
CA GLN A 339 5.44 4.51 -2.06
C GLN A 339 5.86 3.63 -3.25
N GLY A 340 7.09 3.12 -3.21
CA GLY A 340 7.63 2.21 -4.24
C GLY A 340 7.66 2.85 -5.62
N MET A 341 7.11 2.17 -6.63
CA MET A 341 7.05 2.68 -8.01
C MET A 341 6.20 3.96 -8.17
N TYR A 342 5.37 4.29 -7.17
CA TYR A 342 4.54 5.49 -7.14
C TYR A 342 5.11 6.58 -6.22
N ALA A 343 6.39 6.49 -5.81
CA ALA A 343 7.00 7.50 -4.94
C ALA A 343 6.87 8.94 -5.47
N PHE A 344 6.84 9.12 -6.79
CA PHE A 344 6.69 10.42 -7.44
C PHE A 344 5.36 11.14 -7.13
N VAL A 345 4.31 10.43 -6.67
CA VAL A 345 3.02 11.04 -6.31
C VAL A 345 2.90 11.40 -4.83
N SER A 346 3.88 11.01 -3.99
CA SER A 346 3.88 11.31 -2.56
C SER A 346 3.70 12.81 -2.23
N PRO A 347 4.37 13.75 -2.93
CA PRO A 347 4.14 15.18 -2.71
C PRO A 347 2.71 15.61 -3.04
N LEU A 348 2.14 15.08 -4.14
CA LEU A 348 0.76 15.39 -4.54
C LEU A 348 -0.23 14.94 -3.45
N ASN A 349 -0.06 13.74 -2.90
CA ASN A 349 -0.92 13.27 -1.83
C ASN A 349 -0.76 14.09 -0.55
N ARG A 350 0.48 14.39 -0.14
CA ARG A 350 0.76 15.09 1.12
C ARG A 350 0.32 16.55 1.10
N TYR A 351 0.55 17.26 -0.01
CA TYR A 351 0.37 18.71 -0.07
C TYR A 351 -0.92 19.15 -0.76
N VAL A 352 -1.59 18.26 -1.50
CA VAL A 352 -2.84 18.60 -2.21
C VAL A 352 -3.98 17.70 -1.75
N ILE A 353 -3.86 16.38 -1.91
CA ILE A 353 -5.00 15.47 -1.66
C ILE A 353 -5.39 15.46 -0.18
N LEU A 354 -4.43 15.26 0.72
CA LEU A 354 -4.69 15.21 2.17
C LEU A 354 -5.32 16.50 2.72
N PRO A 355 -4.74 17.70 2.50
CA PRO A 355 -5.33 18.93 3.01
C PRO A 355 -6.76 19.20 2.48
N VAL A 356 -7.00 18.92 1.19
CA VAL A 356 -8.31 19.10 0.58
C VAL A 356 -9.30 18.06 1.12
N TRP A 357 -8.87 16.82 1.31
CA TRP A 357 -9.66 15.77 1.95
C TRP A 357 -10.09 16.16 3.36
N ASP A 358 -9.14 16.63 4.18
CA ASP A 358 -9.41 17.04 5.56
C ASP A 358 -10.34 18.25 5.65
N PHE A 359 -10.19 19.21 4.72
CA PHE A 359 -11.09 20.35 4.62
C PHE A 359 -12.52 19.90 4.28
N ILE A 360 -12.70 19.06 3.26
CA ILE A 360 -14.02 18.63 2.81
C ILE A 360 -14.70 17.73 3.86
N LYS A 361 -13.97 16.78 4.46
CA LYS A 361 -14.53 15.87 5.48
C LYS A 361 -14.90 16.60 6.77
N GLY A 362 -14.27 17.74 7.06
CA GLY A 362 -14.66 18.62 8.16
C GLY A 362 -16.01 19.31 7.96
N ILE A 363 -16.49 19.39 6.71
CA ILE A 363 -17.77 20.03 6.35
C ILE A 363 -18.85 18.98 6.08
N VAL A 364 -18.48 17.84 5.49
CA VAL A 364 -19.41 16.80 5.02
C VAL A 364 -19.08 15.46 5.68
N SER A 365 -20.05 14.86 6.37
CA SER A 365 -19.87 13.58 7.08
C SER A 365 -19.96 12.34 6.18
N ASN A 366 -20.56 12.45 4.99
CA ASN A 366 -20.70 11.31 4.06
C ASN A 366 -19.47 11.17 3.17
N TYR A 367 -18.67 10.12 3.38
CA TYR A 367 -17.41 9.91 2.65
C TYR A 367 -17.58 9.71 1.14
N GLY A 368 -18.69 9.16 0.66
CA GLY A 368 -18.96 9.08 -0.78
C GLY A 368 -19.12 10.46 -1.42
N ILE A 369 -19.74 11.40 -0.71
CA ILE A 369 -19.84 12.81 -1.13
C ILE A 369 -18.48 13.50 -1.00
N VAL A 370 -17.71 13.23 0.06
CA VAL A 370 -16.33 13.75 0.21
C VAL A 370 -15.47 13.37 -1.01
N ILE A 371 -15.52 12.09 -1.43
CA ILE A 371 -14.84 11.62 -2.65
C ILE A 371 -15.33 12.39 -3.87
N ALA A 372 -16.65 12.58 -4.03
CA ALA A 372 -17.21 13.29 -5.18
C ALA A 372 -16.75 14.76 -5.24
N LEU A 373 -16.74 15.46 -4.11
CA LEU A 373 -16.28 16.86 -4.02
C LEU A 373 -14.77 16.98 -4.24
N LEU A 374 -13.97 16.05 -3.70
CA LEU A 374 -12.53 15.99 -3.98
C LEU A 374 -12.29 15.78 -5.49
N THR A 375 -13.07 14.90 -6.12
CA THR A 375 -13.02 14.65 -7.56
C THR A 375 -13.32 15.92 -8.35
N LEU A 376 -14.38 16.64 -7.95
CA LEU A 376 -14.77 17.90 -8.58
C LEU A 376 -13.68 18.96 -8.45
N PHE A 377 -13.09 19.12 -7.27
CA PHE A 377 -11.98 20.04 -7.05
C PHE A 377 -10.80 19.75 -8.00
N ILE A 378 -10.36 18.48 -8.07
CA ILE A 378 -9.26 18.07 -8.95
C ILE A 378 -9.60 18.32 -10.43
N ARG A 379 -10.83 17.98 -10.85
CA ARG A 379 -11.28 18.20 -12.23
C ARG A 379 -11.35 19.68 -12.59
N LEU A 380 -11.80 20.53 -11.68
CA LEU A 380 -11.82 21.99 -11.88
C LEU A 380 -10.41 22.56 -11.98
N LEU A 381 -9.47 22.10 -11.15
CA LEU A 381 -8.07 22.51 -11.20
C LEU A 381 -7.44 22.23 -12.57
N ILE A 382 -7.73 21.06 -13.16
CA ILE A 382 -7.18 20.63 -14.46
C ILE A 382 -8.04 21.15 -15.62
N SER A 383 -9.20 21.73 -15.35
CA SER A 383 -10.15 22.15 -16.38
C SER A 383 -9.54 23.07 -17.46
N PRO A 384 -8.63 24.03 -17.17
CA PRO A 384 -8.02 24.86 -18.21
C PRO A 384 -7.18 24.05 -19.20
N LEU A 385 -6.56 22.97 -18.73
CA LEU A 385 -5.80 22.04 -19.56
C LEU A 385 -6.74 21.17 -20.41
N THR A 386 -7.82 20.67 -19.82
CA THR A 386 -8.85 19.92 -20.56
C THR A 386 -9.48 20.76 -21.66
N TYR A 387 -9.72 22.06 -21.41
CA TYR A 387 -10.24 22.99 -22.41
C TYR A 387 -9.32 23.09 -23.63
N LYS A 388 -8.00 23.27 -23.43
CA LYS A 388 -7.04 23.28 -24.54
C LYS A 388 -7.06 21.98 -25.34
N SER A 389 -7.25 20.85 -24.67
CA SER A 389 -7.34 19.54 -25.31
C SER A 389 -8.60 19.41 -26.17
N TYR A 390 -9.76 19.80 -25.65
CA TYR A 390 -11.00 19.79 -26.40
C TYR A 390 -10.99 20.76 -27.58
N LEU A 391 -10.40 21.95 -27.41
CA LEU A 391 -10.19 22.90 -28.51
C LEU A 391 -9.32 22.28 -29.61
N SER A 392 -8.24 21.57 -29.25
CA SER A 392 -7.40 20.87 -30.21
C SER A 392 -8.18 19.79 -30.96
N GLY A 393 -9.00 19.01 -30.24
CA GLY A 393 -9.84 17.98 -30.85
C GLY A 393 -10.96 18.55 -31.74
N ALA A 394 -11.51 19.73 -31.42
CA ALA A 394 -12.46 20.42 -32.28
C ALA A 394 -11.81 20.89 -33.59
N LYS A 395 -10.58 21.43 -33.53
CA LYS A 395 -9.78 21.76 -34.73
C LYS A 395 -9.49 20.52 -35.57
N MET A 396 -9.17 19.39 -34.93
CA MET A 396 -8.96 18.11 -35.62
C MET A 396 -10.23 17.64 -36.33
N LYS A 397 -11.40 17.79 -35.70
CA LYS A 397 -12.69 17.48 -36.30
C LYS A 397 -12.94 18.33 -37.55
N ALA A 398 -12.61 19.63 -37.51
CA ALA A 398 -12.72 20.53 -38.66
C ALA A 398 -11.80 20.15 -39.83
N LEU A 399 -10.62 19.56 -39.57
CA LEU A 399 -9.69 19.09 -40.60
C LEU A 399 -10.02 17.71 -41.19
N ARG A 400 -10.96 16.95 -40.61
CA ARG A 400 -11.36 15.62 -41.10
C ARG A 400 -11.65 15.53 -42.60
N PRO A 401 -12.40 16.44 -43.24
CA PRO A 401 -12.65 16.36 -44.68
C PRO A 401 -11.35 16.48 -45.49
N GLU A 402 -10.39 17.29 -45.04
CA GLU A 402 -9.09 17.43 -45.70
C GLU A 402 -8.22 16.18 -45.51
N ILE A 403 -8.25 15.58 -44.30
CA ILE A 403 -7.56 14.30 -44.03
C ILE A 403 -8.14 13.17 -44.89
N ALA A 404 -9.47 13.15 -45.10
CA ALA A 404 -10.13 12.15 -45.95
C ALA A 404 -9.68 12.28 -47.42
N LYS A 405 -9.63 13.50 -47.96
CA LYS A 405 -9.08 13.77 -49.31
C LYS A 405 -7.62 13.35 -49.43
N LEU A 406 -6.83 13.60 -48.39
CA LEU A 406 -5.43 13.18 -48.34
C LEU A 406 -5.30 11.66 -48.42
N LYS A 407 -6.18 10.93 -47.71
CA LYS A 407 -6.23 9.48 -47.72
C LYS A 407 -6.60 8.91 -49.10
N GLU A 408 -7.56 9.52 -49.78
CA GLU A 408 -7.92 9.17 -51.16
C GLU A 408 -6.76 9.40 -52.13
N LYS A 409 -6.00 10.49 -51.94
CA LYS A 409 -4.84 10.85 -52.77
C LYS A 409 -3.65 9.88 -52.60
N HIS A 410 -3.35 9.44 -51.37
CA HIS A 410 -2.15 8.63 -51.09
C HIS A 410 -2.41 7.12 -51.06
N GLY A 411 -3.68 6.67 -51.04
CA GLY A 411 -4.04 5.25 -51.11
C GLY A 411 -3.33 4.42 -50.03
N GLY A 412 -2.51 3.45 -50.46
CA GLY A 412 -1.77 2.54 -49.59
C GLY A 412 -0.40 3.05 -49.09
N ASP A 413 0.09 4.19 -49.57
CA ASP A 413 1.37 4.75 -49.13
C ASP A 413 1.23 5.46 -47.77
N GLN A 414 1.30 4.68 -46.70
CA GLN A 414 1.20 5.18 -45.32
C GLN A 414 2.30 6.19 -44.98
N GLN A 415 3.49 6.08 -45.59
CA GLN A 415 4.60 6.98 -45.29
C GLN A 415 4.34 8.36 -45.91
N ALA A 416 3.92 8.41 -47.17
CA ALA A 416 3.51 9.67 -47.83
C ALA A 416 2.29 10.30 -47.15
N MET A 417 1.28 9.49 -46.81
CA MET A 417 0.10 9.95 -46.08
C MET A 417 0.47 10.60 -44.74
N SER A 418 1.33 9.97 -43.94
CA SER A 418 1.74 10.51 -42.64
C SER A 418 2.48 11.85 -42.77
N MET A 419 3.30 12.04 -43.82
CA MET A 419 4.02 13.30 -44.05
C MET A 419 3.08 14.43 -44.43
N ASP A 420 2.20 14.20 -45.41
CA ASP A 420 1.25 15.22 -45.87
C ASP A 420 0.20 15.53 -44.79
N GLN A 421 -0.18 14.55 -43.98
CA GLN A 421 -1.04 14.75 -42.81
C GLN A 421 -0.37 15.62 -41.74
N MET A 422 0.93 15.41 -41.48
CA MET A 422 1.68 16.24 -40.54
C MET A 422 1.86 17.67 -41.08
N LYS A 423 2.08 17.83 -42.39
CA LYS A 423 2.13 19.13 -43.06
C LYS A 423 0.80 19.88 -42.96
N LEU A 424 -0.32 19.17 -43.16
CA LEU A 424 -1.66 19.71 -42.97
C LEU A 424 -1.90 20.20 -41.53
N PHE A 425 -1.53 19.40 -40.53
CA PHE A 425 -1.63 19.81 -39.12
C PHE A 425 -0.77 21.04 -38.81
N ARG A 426 0.42 21.12 -39.38
CA ARG A 426 1.32 22.28 -39.28
C ARG A 426 0.69 23.53 -39.90
N GLU A 427 0.12 23.40 -41.09
CA GLU A 427 -0.56 24.49 -41.80
C GLU A 427 -1.77 25.03 -41.06
N ALA A 428 -2.51 24.15 -40.40
CA ALA A 428 -3.68 24.53 -39.61
C ALA A 428 -3.36 24.98 -38.17
N GLY A 429 -2.10 24.88 -37.73
CA GLY A 429 -1.69 25.19 -36.36
C GLY A 429 -2.35 24.27 -35.32
N VAL A 430 -2.50 22.98 -35.65
CA VAL A 430 -3.13 21.97 -34.80
C VAL A 430 -2.08 21.00 -34.30
N ASN A 431 -2.10 20.71 -32.98
CA ASN A 431 -1.23 19.70 -32.39
C ASN A 431 -2.00 18.38 -32.24
N PRO A 432 -1.64 17.30 -32.98
CA PRO A 432 -2.33 16.01 -32.86
C PRO A 432 -2.20 15.39 -31.46
N LEU A 433 -1.14 15.72 -30.72
CA LEU A 433 -0.94 15.27 -29.34
C LEU A 433 -1.69 16.12 -28.30
N GLY A 434 -2.27 17.26 -28.69
CA GLY A 434 -3.06 18.10 -27.78
C GLY A 434 -4.23 17.36 -27.13
N GLY A 435 -4.76 16.33 -27.80
CA GLY A 435 -5.86 15.49 -27.31
C GLY A 435 -5.49 14.55 -26.15
N CYS A 436 -4.24 14.13 -26.02
CA CYS A 436 -3.82 13.18 -24.98
C CYS A 436 -3.17 13.85 -23.75
N ILE A 437 -2.91 15.16 -23.79
CA ILE A 437 -2.31 15.90 -22.69
C ILE A 437 -3.09 15.71 -21.36
N PRO A 438 -4.43 15.82 -21.31
CA PRO A 438 -5.15 15.60 -20.06
C PRO A 438 -4.96 14.19 -19.49
N ALA A 439 -4.87 13.17 -20.35
CA ALA A 439 -4.64 11.80 -19.94
C ALA A 439 -3.26 11.63 -19.27
N LEU A 440 -2.24 12.34 -19.75
CA LEU A 440 -0.90 12.31 -19.14
C LEU A 440 -0.90 12.85 -17.71
N PHE A 441 -1.61 13.95 -17.46
CA PHE A 441 -1.76 14.50 -16.10
C PHE A 441 -2.68 13.65 -15.22
N GLN A 442 -3.62 12.91 -15.81
CA GLN A 442 -4.52 12.03 -15.08
C GLN A 442 -3.79 10.83 -14.47
N ILE A 443 -2.70 10.34 -15.09
CA ILE A 443 -1.96 9.16 -14.61
C ILE A 443 -1.40 9.38 -13.19
N PRO A 444 -0.61 10.43 -12.90
CA PRO A 444 -0.15 10.72 -11.53
C PRO A 444 -1.30 10.87 -10.53
N ILE A 445 -2.39 11.51 -10.92
CA ILE A 445 -3.55 11.75 -10.05
C ILE A 445 -4.23 10.43 -9.71
N PHE A 446 -4.38 9.54 -10.68
CA PHE A 446 -4.94 8.21 -10.45
C PHE A 446 -4.10 7.43 -9.44
N PHE A 447 -2.77 7.40 -9.58
CA PHE A 447 -1.90 6.71 -8.62
C PHE A 447 -1.89 7.37 -7.24
N ALA A 448 -2.02 8.70 -7.18
CA ALA A 448 -2.15 9.45 -5.93
C ALA A 448 -3.42 9.02 -5.19
N LEU A 449 -4.57 9.07 -5.86
CA LEU A 449 -5.86 8.67 -5.27
C LEU A 449 -5.95 7.17 -4.98
N TYR A 450 -5.35 6.33 -5.83
CA TYR A 450 -5.24 4.89 -5.57
C TYR A 450 -4.52 4.61 -4.26
N SER A 451 -3.33 5.18 -4.07
CA SER A 451 -2.56 5.00 -2.83
C SER A 451 -3.26 5.62 -1.62
N PHE A 452 -3.83 6.81 -1.78
CA PHE A 452 -4.57 7.50 -0.73
C PHE A 452 -5.81 6.72 -0.27
N PHE A 453 -6.72 6.36 -1.18
CA PHE A 453 -7.93 5.62 -0.81
C PHE A 453 -7.64 4.21 -0.31
N SER A 454 -6.56 3.58 -0.78
CA SER A 454 -6.17 2.24 -0.29
C SER A 454 -5.64 2.25 1.14
N SER A 455 -5.09 3.39 1.60
CA SER A 455 -4.49 3.56 2.93
C SER A 455 -5.35 4.35 3.92
N SER A 456 -6.38 5.05 3.46
CA SER A 456 -7.21 5.91 4.31
C SER A 456 -8.11 5.09 5.24
N VAL A 457 -7.84 5.18 6.55
CA VAL A 457 -8.65 4.55 7.61
C VAL A 457 -10.08 5.11 7.65
N ASP A 458 -10.27 6.36 7.26
CA ASP A 458 -11.57 7.05 7.23
C ASP A 458 -12.60 6.31 6.34
N LEU A 459 -12.14 5.66 5.28
CA LEU A 459 -13.01 4.95 4.33
C LEU A 459 -13.44 3.57 4.81
N ARG A 460 -12.76 3.04 5.83
CA ARG A 460 -12.95 1.67 6.31
C ARG A 460 -14.28 1.54 7.03
N GLY A 461 -15.17 0.73 6.46
CA GLY A 461 -16.52 0.54 6.97
C GLY A 461 -17.45 1.74 6.75
N ALA A 462 -17.04 2.72 5.94
CA ALA A 462 -17.90 3.82 5.53
C ALA A 462 -18.85 3.34 4.42
N ASP A 463 -20.15 3.50 4.62
CA ASP A 463 -21.17 3.09 3.67
C ASP A 463 -21.55 4.22 2.70
N PHE A 464 -21.86 3.86 1.46
CA PHE A 464 -22.36 4.79 0.46
C PHE A 464 -23.14 4.08 -0.65
N LEU A 465 -24.37 4.53 -0.89
CA LEU A 465 -25.31 3.91 -1.82
C LEU A 465 -25.47 2.40 -1.52
N TRP A 466 -25.00 1.53 -2.40
CA TRP A 466 -25.03 0.08 -2.23
C TRP A 466 -23.76 -0.49 -1.60
N ALA A 467 -22.66 0.26 -1.53
CA ALA A 467 -21.43 -0.20 -0.91
C ALA A 467 -21.51 -0.07 0.61
N LYS A 468 -21.18 -1.16 1.32
CA LYS A 468 -21.12 -1.19 2.79
C LYS A 468 -19.76 -0.78 3.36
N ASP A 469 -18.74 -0.76 2.51
CA ASP A 469 -17.38 -0.36 2.89
C ASP A 469 -16.68 0.24 1.67
N LEU A 470 -16.45 1.56 1.69
CA LEU A 470 -15.76 2.30 0.63
C LEU A 470 -14.29 1.86 0.46
N SER A 471 -13.70 1.23 1.47
CA SER A 471 -12.33 0.73 1.43
C SER A 471 -12.21 -0.68 0.83
N ALA A 472 -13.30 -1.43 0.76
CA ALA A 472 -13.35 -2.73 0.09
C ALA A 472 -13.99 -2.61 -1.30
N PHE A 473 -13.86 -3.64 -2.14
CA PHE A 473 -14.66 -3.75 -3.35
C PHE A 473 -16.15 -3.92 -2.98
N ASP A 474 -17.06 -3.40 -3.78
CA ASP A 474 -18.50 -3.60 -3.57
C ASP A 474 -18.96 -4.92 -4.18
N ASP A 475 -19.45 -5.86 -3.36
CA ASP A 475 -19.76 -7.23 -3.79
C ASP A 475 -21.27 -7.48 -3.98
N VAL A 476 -21.97 -6.51 -4.55
CA VAL A 476 -23.45 -6.52 -4.72
C VAL A 476 -23.92 -7.73 -5.56
N ILE A 477 -23.19 -8.08 -6.62
CA ILE A 477 -23.49 -9.22 -7.48
C ILE A 477 -22.47 -10.32 -7.20
N LYS A 478 -22.90 -11.44 -6.61
CA LYS A 478 -22.04 -12.60 -6.30
C LYS A 478 -22.34 -13.76 -7.24
N PHE A 479 -21.30 -14.34 -7.82
CA PHE A 479 -21.43 -15.46 -8.76
C PHE A 479 -21.46 -16.83 -8.06
N GLY A 480 -21.01 -16.92 -6.81
CA GLY A 480 -20.87 -18.19 -6.07
C GLY A 480 -19.73 -19.09 -6.58
N VAL A 481 -19.19 -18.81 -7.76
CA VAL A 481 -18.03 -19.46 -8.37
C VAL A 481 -16.98 -18.42 -8.74
N ASN A 482 -15.69 -18.80 -8.72
CA ASN A 482 -14.62 -17.92 -9.12
C ASN A 482 -14.48 -17.95 -10.66
N VAL A 483 -14.94 -16.89 -11.32
CA VAL A 483 -14.83 -16.72 -12.77
C VAL A 483 -13.43 -16.23 -13.12
N PRO A 484 -12.70 -16.85 -14.07
CA PRO A 484 -11.38 -16.36 -14.48
C PRO A 484 -11.41 -14.87 -14.85
N LEU A 485 -10.43 -14.11 -14.35
CA LEU A 485 -10.24 -12.66 -14.51
C LEU A 485 -11.27 -11.75 -13.83
N LEU A 486 -12.51 -12.19 -13.61
CA LEU A 486 -13.52 -11.39 -12.90
C LEU A 486 -13.52 -11.65 -11.39
N GLY A 487 -13.18 -12.86 -10.96
CA GLY A 487 -13.29 -13.27 -9.57
C GLY A 487 -14.67 -13.82 -9.24
N SER A 488 -15.03 -13.81 -7.96
CA SER A 488 -16.29 -14.37 -7.44
C SER A 488 -17.47 -13.41 -7.42
N HIS A 489 -17.27 -12.15 -7.81
CA HIS A 489 -18.28 -11.10 -7.74
C HIS A 489 -18.15 -10.11 -8.90
N LEU A 490 -19.12 -9.22 -9.03
CA LEU A 490 -19.09 -8.07 -9.92
C LEU A 490 -19.52 -6.80 -9.19
N SER A 491 -18.62 -5.83 -9.20
CA SER A 491 -18.74 -4.54 -8.53
C SER A 491 -19.59 -3.58 -9.34
N VAL A 492 -20.67 -3.08 -8.76
CA VAL A 492 -21.62 -2.17 -9.42
C VAL A 492 -20.97 -0.81 -9.66
N PHE A 493 -20.13 -0.31 -8.74
CA PHE A 493 -19.36 0.92 -9.02
C PHE A 493 -18.36 0.74 -10.15
N THR A 494 -17.83 -0.47 -10.34
CA THR A 494 -17.00 -0.78 -11.51
C THR A 494 -17.82 -0.74 -12.79
N ILE A 495 -19.03 -1.31 -12.79
CA ILE A 495 -19.94 -1.22 -13.93
C ILE A 495 -20.24 0.24 -14.26
N THR A 496 -20.57 1.09 -13.28
CA THR A 496 -20.86 2.51 -13.53
C THR A 496 -19.64 3.26 -14.08
N ALA A 497 -18.43 2.96 -13.59
CA ALA A 497 -17.19 3.51 -14.12
C ALA A 497 -16.95 3.12 -15.58
N VAL A 498 -17.19 1.86 -15.93
CA VAL A 498 -17.06 1.33 -17.30
C VAL A 498 -18.11 1.96 -18.21
N LEU A 499 -19.38 2.01 -17.79
CA LEU A 499 -20.47 2.60 -18.57
C LEU A 499 -20.23 4.07 -18.85
N THR A 500 -19.87 4.86 -17.84
CA THR A 500 -19.55 6.28 -18.02
C THR A 500 -18.33 6.50 -18.93
N SER A 501 -17.33 5.62 -18.86
CA SER A 501 -16.18 5.65 -19.79
C SER A 501 -16.59 5.35 -21.23
N LEU A 502 -17.46 4.35 -21.44
CA LEU A 502 -18.01 4.04 -22.76
C LEU A 502 -18.82 5.20 -23.33
N LEU A 503 -19.59 5.90 -22.50
CA LEU A 503 -20.31 7.11 -22.90
C LEU A 503 -19.34 8.22 -23.35
N ILE A 504 -18.22 8.44 -22.63
CA ILE A 504 -17.17 9.37 -23.07
C ILE A 504 -16.60 8.96 -24.42
N SER A 505 -16.30 7.67 -24.61
CA SER A 505 -15.76 7.14 -25.86
C SER A 505 -16.72 7.34 -27.03
N LEU A 506 -18.02 7.07 -26.83
CA LEU A 506 -19.06 7.30 -27.82
C LEU A 506 -19.18 8.78 -28.19
N TYR A 507 -19.22 9.67 -27.19
CA TYR A 507 -19.33 11.11 -27.40
C TYR A 507 -18.07 11.70 -28.08
N SER A 508 -16.89 11.18 -27.73
CA SER A 508 -15.59 11.66 -28.22
C SER A 508 -15.13 11.01 -29.53
N MET A 509 -15.84 10.01 -30.07
CA MET A 509 -15.47 9.30 -31.30
C MET A 509 -15.25 10.24 -32.49
N SER A 510 -16.02 11.33 -32.53
CA SER A 510 -15.94 12.35 -33.58
C SER A 510 -14.71 13.26 -33.48
N MET A 511 -13.84 13.05 -32.48
CA MET A 511 -12.62 13.85 -32.25
C MET A 511 -11.33 13.02 -32.38
N THR A 512 -11.42 11.70 -32.51
CA THR A 512 -10.22 10.84 -32.66
C THR A 512 -9.47 11.18 -33.97
N PRO A 513 -8.15 11.47 -33.91
CA PRO A 513 -7.34 11.94 -35.05
C PRO A 513 -7.19 10.94 -36.20
N ASP A 514 -7.14 9.65 -35.89
CA ASP A 514 -6.88 8.59 -36.85
C ASP A 514 -7.91 7.46 -36.69
N GLN A 515 -8.86 7.39 -37.62
CA GLN A 515 -9.78 6.26 -37.74
C GLN A 515 -9.36 5.28 -38.85
N SER A 516 -8.22 5.49 -39.49
CA SER A 516 -7.74 4.63 -40.56
C SER A 516 -7.16 3.33 -40.01
N ASN A 517 -6.55 3.36 -38.82
CA ASN A 517 -6.13 2.18 -38.09
C ASN A 517 -7.30 1.60 -37.26
N PRO A 518 -7.77 0.37 -37.56
CA PRO A 518 -8.83 -0.27 -36.80
C PRO A 518 -8.52 -0.36 -35.30
N VAL A 519 -7.26 -0.58 -34.93
CA VAL A 519 -6.85 -0.69 -33.53
C VAL A 519 -7.09 0.64 -32.79
N LEU A 520 -6.64 1.76 -33.35
CA LEU A 520 -6.83 3.09 -32.74
C LEU A 520 -8.30 3.52 -32.72
N LYS A 521 -9.09 3.09 -33.71
CA LYS A 521 -10.53 3.36 -33.77
C LYS A 521 -11.31 2.68 -32.65
N TYR A 522 -10.97 1.42 -32.35
CA TYR A 522 -11.74 0.61 -31.38
C TYR A 522 -11.14 0.57 -29.98
N MET A 523 -9.87 0.94 -29.81
CA MET A 523 -9.18 0.97 -28.51
C MET A 523 -9.95 1.76 -27.44
N PRO A 524 -10.55 2.94 -27.70
CA PRO A 524 -11.34 3.65 -26.69
C PRO A 524 -12.59 2.90 -26.19
N TYR A 525 -13.09 1.91 -26.93
CA TYR A 525 -14.24 1.08 -26.52
C TYR A 525 -13.80 -0.18 -25.78
N ILE A 526 -12.69 -0.78 -26.23
CA ILE A 526 -12.14 -1.99 -25.61
C ILE A 526 -11.52 -1.67 -24.26
N PHE A 527 -10.83 -0.53 -24.14
CA PHE A 527 -10.09 -0.17 -22.93
C PHE A 527 -10.98 -0.06 -21.68
N PRO A 528 -12.16 0.60 -21.70
CA PRO A 528 -13.09 0.56 -20.58
C PRO A 528 -13.52 -0.85 -20.18
N VAL A 529 -13.81 -1.72 -21.15
CA VAL A 529 -14.19 -3.12 -20.88
C VAL A 529 -13.03 -3.89 -20.26
N PHE A 530 -11.80 -3.64 -20.71
CA PHE A 530 -10.61 -4.20 -20.08
C PHE A 530 -10.41 -3.70 -18.64
N LEU A 531 -10.66 -2.42 -18.38
CA LEU A 531 -10.60 -1.85 -17.03
C LEU A 531 -11.60 -2.51 -16.06
N LEU A 532 -12.71 -3.06 -16.55
CA LEU A 532 -13.66 -3.80 -15.72
C LEU A 532 -12.95 -4.90 -14.92
N PHE A 533 -12.13 -5.72 -15.58
CA PHE A 533 -11.43 -6.85 -14.93
C PHE A 533 -10.40 -6.39 -13.88
N ILE A 534 -9.80 -5.22 -14.09
CA ILE A 534 -8.83 -4.66 -13.13
C ILE A 534 -9.56 -4.02 -11.96
N PHE A 535 -10.54 -3.16 -12.24
CA PHE A 535 -11.24 -2.34 -11.24
C PHE A 535 -12.18 -3.17 -10.36
N ASN A 536 -12.61 -4.36 -10.81
CA ASN A 536 -13.47 -5.23 -10.02
C ASN A 536 -12.85 -5.60 -8.67
N GLY A 537 -11.53 -5.80 -8.61
CA GLY A 537 -10.82 -6.12 -7.37
C GLY A 537 -10.31 -4.92 -6.57
N LEU A 538 -10.61 -3.68 -7.00
CA LEU A 538 -10.13 -2.47 -6.34
C LEU A 538 -11.14 -1.91 -5.33
N PRO A 539 -10.71 -1.07 -4.37
CA PRO A 539 -11.62 -0.39 -3.45
C PRO A 539 -12.72 0.38 -4.17
N SER A 540 -13.95 0.27 -3.67
CA SER A 540 -15.13 0.93 -4.23
C SER A 540 -15.02 2.45 -4.22
N ALA A 541 -14.28 3.04 -3.26
CA ALA A 541 -13.94 4.47 -3.27
C ALA A 541 -13.25 4.90 -4.57
N LEU A 542 -12.36 4.06 -5.12
CA LEU A 542 -11.62 4.39 -6.34
C LEU A 542 -12.50 4.29 -7.58
N THR A 543 -13.35 3.27 -7.65
CA THR A 543 -14.27 3.07 -8.79
C THR A 543 -15.41 4.09 -8.76
N TRP A 544 -15.85 4.48 -7.57
CA TRP A 544 -16.74 5.62 -7.36
C TRP A 544 -16.10 6.94 -7.80
N TYR A 545 -14.87 7.22 -7.36
CA TYR A 545 -14.08 8.36 -7.85
C TYR A 545 -14.05 8.38 -9.38
N TYR A 546 -13.75 7.24 -10.03
CA TYR A 546 -13.66 7.16 -11.48
C TYR A 546 -15.01 7.47 -12.15
N THR A 547 -16.11 6.97 -11.58
CA THR A 547 -17.48 7.25 -12.04
C THR A 547 -17.78 8.75 -11.99
N VAL A 548 -17.58 9.40 -10.84
CA VAL A 548 -17.79 10.85 -10.68
C VAL A 548 -16.89 11.64 -11.64
N SER A 549 -15.63 11.22 -11.74
CA SER A 549 -14.62 11.84 -12.59
C SER A 549 -15.02 11.80 -14.06
N ASN A 550 -15.60 10.71 -14.53
CA ASN A 550 -16.13 10.57 -15.88
C ASN A 550 -17.40 11.40 -16.11
N ILE A 551 -18.32 11.43 -15.15
CA ILE A 551 -19.53 12.25 -15.25
C ILE A 551 -19.15 13.73 -15.39
N ILE A 552 -18.22 14.22 -14.56
CA ILE A 552 -17.72 15.60 -14.66
C ILE A 552 -17.03 15.83 -16.00
N THR A 553 -16.28 14.84 -16.49
CA THR A 553 -15.65 14.93 -17.82
C THR A 553 -16.69 15.08 -18.92
N LEU A 554 -17.78 14.29 -18.91
CA LEU A 554 -18.88 14.40 -19.87
C LEU A 554 -19.54 15.78 -19.80
N VAL A 555 -19.82 16.28 -18.60
CA VAL A 555 -20.42 17.60 -18.39
C VAL A 555 -19.50 18.70 -18.92
N LEU A 556 -18.22 18.69 -18.56
CA LEU A 556 -17.24 19.66 -19.05
C LEU A 556 -17.12 19.59 -20.58
N GLN A 557 -17.08 18.40 -21.15
CA GLN A 557 -16.99 18.22 -22.59
C GLN A 557 -18.23 18.74 -23.32
N TYR A 558 -19.42 18.45 -22.79
CA TYR A 558 -20.69 18.95 -23.32
C TYR A 558 -20.75 20.49 -23.25
N VAL A 559 -20.40 21.09 -22.11
CA VAL A 559 -20.40 22.54 -21.93
C VAL A 559 -19.39 23.21 -22.86
N ILE A 560 -18.15 22.71 -22.91
CA ILE A 560 -17.08 23.28 -23.72
C ILE A 560 -17.44 23.22 -25.21
N GLN A 561 -17.96 22.09 -25.69
CA GLN A 561 -18.25 21.93 -27.11
C GLN A 561 -19.47 22.70 -27.58
N ASN A 562 -20.52 22.78 -26.77
CA ASN A 562 -21.79 23.37 -27.19
C ASN A 562 -21.93 24.86 -26.83
N TYR A 563 -21.26 25.32 -25.76
CA TYR A 563 -21.42 26.70 -25.27
C TYR A 563 -20.16 27.56 -25.39
N ILE A 564 -18.96 26.96 -25.46
CA ILE A 564 -17.70 27.72 -25.46
C ILE A 564 -17.02 27.71 -26.84
N ILE A 565 -17.04 26.56 -27.53
CA ILE A 565 -16.39 26.40 -28.82
C ILE A 565 -17.29 26.93 -29.95
N ASP A 566 -16.80 27.98 -30.60
CA ASP A 566 -17.41 28.58 -31.79
C ASP A 566 -16.69 28.03 -33.05
N HIS A 567 -17.43 27.30 -33.89
CA HIS A 567 -16.87 26.63 -35.08
C HIS A 567 -16.36 27.63 -36.12
N ASP A 568 -17.05 28.76 -36.30
CA ASP A 568 -16.68 29.76 -37.31
C ASP A 568 -15.37 30.45 -36.91
N LYS A 569 -15.22 30.77 -35.62
CA LYS A 569 -13.95 31.28 -35.08
C LYS A 569 -12.81 30.28 -35.21
N ILE A 570 -13.09 28.98 -35.11
CA ILE A 570 -12.07 27.93 -35.31
C ILE A 570 -11.59 27.92 -36.77
N LEU A 571 -12.50 27.93 -37.74
CA LEU A 571 -12.18 27.94 -39.16
C LEU A 571 -11.41 29.20 -39.55
N ALA A 572 -11.88 30.37 -39.10
CA ALA A 572 -11.20 31.65 -39.32
C ALA A 572 -9.76 31.64 -38.76
N LYS A 573 -9.56 31.05 -37.57
CA LYS A 573 -8.23 30.93 -36.96
C LYS A 573 -7.31 29.94 -37.68
N ILE A 574 -7.87 28.87 -38.27
CA ILE A 574 -7.12 27.94 -39.11
C ILE A 574 -6.66 28.66 -40.39
N GLU A 575 -7.53 29.44 -41.03
CA GLU A 575 -7.20 30.23 -42.22
C GLU A 575 -6.18 31.33 -41.94
N GLU A 576 -6.31 32.03 -40.81
CA GLU A 576 -5.33 33.03 -40.38
C GLU A 576 -3.95 32.40 -40.13
N ASN A 577 -3.91 31.23 -39.48
CA ASN A 577 -2.67 30.50 -39.26
C ASN A 577 -2.00 30.04 -40.56
N ARG A 578 -2.80 29.70 -41.60
CA ARG A 578 -2.26 29.38 -42.94
C ARG A 578 -1.55 30.56 -43.58
N LYS A 579 -1.96 31.79 -43.28
CA LYS A 579 -1.40 33.05 -43.84
C LYS A 579 -0.11 33.51 -43.15
N LYS A 580 0.23 32.98 -41.96
CA LYS A 580 1.42 33.42 -41.20
C LYS A 580 2.72 32.83 -41.76
N PRO A 581 3.81 33.62 -41.86
CA PRO A 581 5.12 33.12 -42.28
C PRO A 581 5.65 32.13 -41.22
N LYS A 582 6.12 30.97 -41.68
CA LYS A 582 6.41 29.82 -40.83
C LYS A 582 7.89 29.80 -40.45
N THR A 583 8.20 29.89 -39.16
CA THR A 583 9.54 29.58 -38.64
C THR A 583 9.61 28.10 -38.29
N LYS A 584 10.59 27.38 -38.84
CA LYS A 584 10.81 25.96 -38.51
C LYS A 584 11.42 25.86 -37.10
N SER A 585 10.92 24.96 -36.26
CA SER A 585 11.58 24.62 -34.99
C SER A 585 12.78 23.70 -35.25
N LYS A 586 13.87 23.85 -34.50
CA LYS A 586 15.09 23.02 -34.61
C LYS A 586 14.82 21.52 -34.48
N TRP A 587 13.81 21.12 -33.70
CA TRP A 587 13.40 19.72 -33.60
C TRP A 587 12.72 19.23 -34.89
N GLN A 588 11.93 20.09 -35.53
CA GLN A 588 11.21 19.78 -36.77
C GLN A 588 12.17 19.62 -37.95
N GLU A 589 13.21 20.44 -38.03
CA GLU A 589 14.28 20.28 -39.04
C GLU A 589 15.02 18.95 -38.88
N ARG A 590 15.30 18.54 -37.64
CA ARG A 590 15.93 17.23 -37.36
C ARG A 590 15.06 16.05 -37.78
N VAL A 591 13.74 16.13 -37.59
CA VAL A 591 12.82 15.07 -38.03
C VAL A 591 12.73 14.99 -39.56
N GLU A 592 12.61 16.13 -40.25
CA GLU A 592 12.63 16.19 -41.72
C GLU A 592 13.96 15.61 -42.28
N GLN A 593 15.10 15.97 -41.69
CA GLN A 593 16.42 15.46 -42.09
C GLN A 593 16.57 13.94 -41.89
N MET A 594 16.14 13.40 -40.73
CA MET A 594 16.16 11.95 -40.50
C MET A 594 15.29 11.20 -41.52
N GLN A 595 14.14 11.75 -41.89
CA GLN A 595 13.23 11.14 -42.85
C GLN A 595 13.78 11.19 -44.30
N GLU A 596 14.42 12.29 -44.70
CA GLU A 596 15.10 12.39 -45.99
C GLU A 596 16.28 11.40 -46.08
N GLN A 597 17.04 11.24 -45.00
CA GLN A 597 18.08 10.22 -44.92
C GLN A 597 17.51 8.80 -45.07
N GLN A 598 16.39 8.49 -44.40
CA GLN A 598 15.73 7.19 -44.56
C GLN A 598 15.25 6.94 -46.00
N LYS A 599 14.72 7.95 -46.69
CA LYS A 599 14.33 7.84 -48.11
C LYS A 599 15.54 7.58 -49.01
N LYS A 600 16.61 8.36 -48.85
CA LYS A 600 17.87 8.15 -49.60
C LYS A 600 18.45 6.76 -49.37
N MET A 601 18.43 6.26 -48.13
CA MET A 601 18.88 4.90 -47.80
C MET A 601 18.03 3.81 -48.47
N LYS A 602 16.70 3.96 -48.51
CA LYS A 602 15.81 3.04 -49.24
C LYS A 602 16.04 3.06 -50.74
N GLU A 603 16.26 4.23 -51.34
CA GLU A 603 16.58 4.38 -52.77
C GLU A 603 17.93 3.74 -53.12
N ILE A 604 18.95 3.88 -52.26
CA ILE A 604 20.24 3.23 -52.42
C ILE A 604 20.10 1.70 -52.30
N GLN A 605 19.32 1.20 -51.35
CA GLN A 605 19.03 -0.24 -51.21
C GLN A 605 18.25 -0.82 -52.41
N GLN A 606 17.37 -0.04 -53.03
CA GLN A 606 16.65 -0.45 -54.24
C GLN A 606 17.54 -0.42 -55.49
N LYS A 607 18.48 0.53 -55.58
CA LYS A 607 19.46 0.57 -56.66
C LYS A 607 20.54 -0.52 -56.56
N GLY A 608 20.87 -0.97 -55.35
CA GLY A 608 21.81 -2.09 -55.13
C GLY A 608 21.22 -3.49 -55.31
N LYS A 609 19.91 -3.61 -55.58
CA LYS A 609 19.21 -4.88 -55.86
C LYS A 609 18.83 -5.07 -57.34
N ARG A 610 19.28 -4.18 -58.23
CA ARG A 610 19.07 -4.26 -59.67
C ARG A 610 20.29 -4.79 -60.40
#